data_AF-I7M3J6-F1
#
_entry.id   AF-I7M3J6-F1
#
_cell.length_a   1.000
_cell.length_b   1.000
_cell.length_c   1.000
_cell.angle_alpha   90.00
_cell.angle_beta   90.00
_cell.angle_gamma   90.00
#
_symmetry.space_group_name_H-M   'P 1'
#
loop_
_entity.id
_entity.type
_entity.pdbx_description
1 polymer ?
#
loop_
_entity_poly.entity_id
_entity_poly.type
_entity_poly.pdbx_seq_one_letter_code
_entity_poly.pdbx_strand_id
1 'polypeptide(L)'
;MEDQNFQQELKGVFDSIDEKLKNELATFEKKCMSYNDVDQFVNCMEQVVEKVEREQKNFEYRIAFLENKTQECLKRADEGKTDKEKCKQQTRNALVNYTDLFLFNIRK
;
A
#
# COMPACT_ATOMS: atom_id res chain seq x y z
N MET A 1 22.69 -7.05 -10.99
CA MET A 1 22.86 -6.15 -9.83
C MET A 1 21.81 -5.04 -9.79
N GLU A 2 21.45 -4.39 -10.90
CA GLU A 2 20.43 -3.32 -10.91
C GLU A 2 19.01 -3.77 -10.50
N ASP A 3 18.58 -4.98 -10.86
CA ASP A 3 17.23 -5.47 -10.52
C ASP A 3 17.12 -5.85 -9.03
N GLN A 4 18.21 -6.30 -8.42
CA GLN A 4 18.26 -6.55 -6.97
C GLN A 4 18.13 -5.25 -6.17
N ASN A 5 18.71 -4.16 -6.66
CA ASN A 5 18.62 -2.85 -6.01
C ASN A 5 17.18 -2.31 -6.07
N PHE A 6 16.51 -2.51 -7.21
CA PHE A 6 15.11 -2.11 -7.36
C PHE A 6 14.16 -2.92 -6.46
N GLN A 7 14.37 -4.24 -6.32
CA GLN A 7 13.59 -5.04 -5.36
C GLN A 7 13.77 -4.60 -3.90
N GLN A 8 14.99 -4.18 -3.52
CA GLN A 8 15.23 -3.60 -2.19
C GLN A 8 14.53 -2.25 -2.00
N GLU A 9 14.50 -1.39 -3.03
CA GLU A 9 13.71 -0.15 -2.99
C GLU A 9 12.23 -0.43 -2.78
N LEU A 10 11.65 -1.41 -3.50
CA LEU A 10 10.24 -1.78 -3.34
C LEU A 10 9.96 -2.27 -1.91
N LYS A 11 10.86 -3.09 -1.34
CA LYS A 11 10.76 -3.51 0.06
C LYS A 11 10.74 -2.33 1.02
N GLY A 12 11.64 -1.36 0.85
CA GLY A 12 11.66 -0.15 1.69
C GLY A 12 10.38 0.67 1.60
N VAL A 13 9.73 0.68 0.42
CA VAL A 13 8.40 1.28 0.28
C VAL A 13 7.37 0.52 1.10
N PHE A 14 7.33 -0.82 1.04
CA PHE A 14 6.41 -1.62 1.84
C PHE A 14 6.61 -1.45 3.35
N ASP A 15 7.85 -1.43 3.83
CA ASP A 15 8.14 -1.18 5.24
C ASP A 15 7.59 0.19 5.70
N SER A 16 7.68 1.23 4.85
CA SER A 16 7.11 2.55 5.13
C SER A 16 5.57 2.55 5.14
N ILE A 17 4.93 1.71 4.33
CA ILE A 17 3.47 1.55 4.32
C ILE A 17 3.00 0.95 5.64
N ASP A 18 3.68 -0.09 6.12
CA ASP A 18 3.35 -0.74 7.38
C ASP A 18 3.46 0.23 8.56
N GLU A 19 4.49 1.08 8.60
CA GLU A 19 4.61 2.13 9.61
C GLU A 19 3.46 3.14 9.55
N LYS A 20 3.07 3.59 8.35
CA LYS A 20 1.95 4.50 8.18
C LYS A 20 0.63 3.85 8.62
N LEU A 21 0.40 2.59 8.25
CA LEU A 21 -0.79 1.84 8.66
C LEU A 21 -0.88 1.70 10.18
N LYS A 22 0.23 1.37 10.86
CA LYS A 22 0.28 1.32 12.34
C LYS A 22 -0.10 2.66 12.96
N ASN A 23 0.38 3.77 12.42
CA ASN A 23 0.04 5.11 12.90
C ASN A 23 -1.45 5.46 12.70
N GLU A 24 -2.03 5.04 11.57
CA GLU A 24 -3.48 5.21 11.32
C GLU A 24 -4.31 4.35 12.28
N LEU A 25 -3.94 3.09 12.49
CA LEU A 25 -4.62 2.19 13.44
C LEU A 25 -4.60 2.76 14.86
N ALA A 26 -3.47 3.28 15.32
CA ALA A 26 -3.38 3.94 16.62
C ALA A 26 -4.27 5.21 16.72
N THR A 27 -4.50 5.89 15.60
CA THR A 27 -5.40 7.05 15.53
C THR A 27 -6.86 6.62 15.64
N PHE A 28 -7.24 5.52 14.98
CA PHE A 28 -8.58 4.93 15.15
C PHE A 28 -8.81 4.42 16.55
N GLU A 29 -7.84 3.72 17.14
CA GLU A 29 -7.93 3.21 18.51
C GLU A 29 -8.18 4.35 19.49
N LYS A 30 -7.44 5.47 19.38
CA LYS A 30 -7.68 6.67 20.18
C LYS A 30 -9.07 7.26 19.99
N LYS A 31 -9.59 7.27 18.76
CA LYS A 31 -10.95 7.72 18.48
C LYS A 31 -11.98 6.79 19.13
N CYS A 32 -11.82 5.48 19.02
CA CYS A 32 -12.73 4.51 19.62
C CYS A 32 -12.65 4.54 21.16
N MET A 33 -11.47 4.78 21.75
CA MET A 33 -11.31 4.94 23.20
C MET A 33 -12.08 6.14 23.78
N SER A 34 -12.57 7.06 22.95
CA SER A 34 -13.42 8.16 23.42
C SER A 34 -14.84 7.74 23.79
N TYR A 35 -15.25 6.51 23.42
CA TYR A 35 -16.52 5.95 23.87
C TYR A 35 -16.40 5.43 25.31
N ASN A 36 -17.34 5.84 26.17
CA ASN A 36 -17.37 5.44 27.59
C ASN A 36 -18.03 4.05 27.82
N ASP A 37 -18.39 3.37 26.74
CA ASP A 37 -19.10 2.10 26.72
C ASP A 37 -18.30 1.06 25.94
N VAL A 38 -18.12 -0.13 26.53
CA VAL A 38 -17.28 -1.18 25.95
C VAL A 38 -17.86 -1.70 24.65
N ASP A 39 -19.19 -1.84 24.55
CA ASP A 39 -19.83 -2.33 23.33
C ASP A 39 -19.67 -1.32 22.19
N GLN A 40 -19.75 -0.01 22.49
CA GLN A 40 -19.45 1.04 21.51
C GLN A 40 -17.99 1.05 21.06
N PHE A 41 -17.05 0.81 21.98
CA PHE A 41 -15.63 0.66 21.62
C PHE A 41 -15.42 -0.53 20.68
N VAL A 42 -15.97 -1.70 21.03
CA VAL A 42 -15.85 -2.92 20.22
C VAL A 42 -16.46 -2.71 18.84
N ASN A 43 -17.70 -2.21 18.75
CA ASN A 43 -18.36 -1.92 17.49
C ASN A 43 -17.57 -0.92 16.62
N CYS A 44 -16.96 0.11 17.23
CA CYS A 44 -16.10 1.05 16.52
C CYS A 44 -14.87 0.36 15.94
N MET A 45 -14.18 -0.47 16.73
CA MET A 45 -13.00 -1.20 16.28
C MET A 45 -13.32 -2.26 15.23
N GLU A 46 -14.46 -2.95 15.33
CA GLU A 46 -14.93 -3.90 14.31
C GLU A 46 -15.12 -3.20 12.95
N GLN A 47 -15.75 -2.02 12.94
CA GLN A 47 -15.90 -1.24 11.70
C GLN A 47 -14.55 -0.81 11.11
N VAL A 48 -13.57 -0.47 11.96
CA VAL A 48 -12.20 -0.15 11.53
C VAL A 48 -11.53 -1.37 10.91
N VAL A 49 -11.63 -2.54 11.56
CA VAL A 49 -11.04 -3.79 11.05
C VAL A 49 -11.65 -4.18 9.71
N GLU A 50 -12.98 -4.26 9.61
CA GLU A 50 -13.66 -4.59 8.35
C GLU A 50 -13.26 -3.67 7.20
N LYS A 51 -13.03 -2.39 7.51
CA LYS A 51 -12.61 -1.39 6.55
C LYS A 51 -11.17 -1.61 6.09
N VAL A 52 -10.26 -1.86 7.03
CA VAL A 52 -8.86 -2.15 6.72
C VAL A 52 -8.75 -3.42 5.89
N GLU A 53 -9.46 -4.50 6.24
CA GLU A 53 -9.46 -5.76 5.48
C GLU A 53 -9.95 -5.58 4.04
N ARG A 54 -11.04 -4.83 3.85
CA ARG A 54 -11.59 -4.52 2.53
C ARG A 54 -10.58 -3.77 1.66
N GLU A 55 -9.97 -2.73 2.22
CA GLU A 55 -9.00 -1.91 1.49
C GLU A 55 -7.68 -2.64 1.29
N GLN A 56 -7.28 -3.53 2.21
CA GLN A 56 -6.09 -4.36 2.08
C GLN A 56 -6.22 -5.27 0.86
N LYS A 57 -7.38 -5.94 0.70
CA LYS A 57 -7.63 -6.78 -0.47
C LYS A 57 -7.55 -5.99 -1.79
N ASN A 58 -8.10 -4.77 -1.82
CA ASN A 58 -7.98 -3.89 -2.98
C ASN A 58 -6.53 -3.48 -3.26
N PHE A 59 -5.76 -3.22 -2.21
CA PHE A 59 -4.34 -2.87 -2.30
C PHE A 59 -3.51 -4.05 -2.84
N GLU A 60 -3.71 -5.25 -2.31
CA GLU A 60 -3.05 -6.49 -2.77
C GLU A 60 -3.26 -6.73 -4.28
N TYR A 61 -4.50 -6.59 -4.77
CA TYR A 61 -4.78 -6.72 -6.21
C TYR A 61 -4.03 -5.69 -7.06
N ARG A 62 -3.93 -4.45 -6.59
CA ARG A 62 -3.22 -3.37 -7.28
C ARG A 62 -1.72 -3.63 -7.31
N ILE A 63 -1.15 -4.16 -6.23
CA ILE A 63 0.26 -4.55 -6.16
C ILE A 63 0.55 -5.69 -7.13
N ALA A 64 -0.22 -6.78 -7.12
CA ALA A 64 -0.03 -7.89 -8.04
C ALA A 64 -0.13 -7.45 -9.51
N PHE A 65 -1.09 -6.57 -9.83
CA PHE A 65 -1.19 -5.99 -11.16
C PHE A 65 0.02 -5.13 -11.54
N LEU A 66 0.52 -4.33 -10.58
CA LEU A 66 1.69 -3.49 -10.78
C LEU A 66 2.94 -4.33 -11.02
N GLU A 67 3.17 -5.39 -10.23
CA GLU A 67 4.29 -6.31 -10.41
C GLU A 67 4.31 -6.89 -11.83
N ASN A 68 3.16 -7.39 -12.31
CA ASN A 68 3.06 -7.89 -13.68
C ASN A 68 3.36 -6.79 -14.72
N LYS A 69 2.82 -5.58 -14.54
CA LYS A 69 3.08 -4.45 -15.46
C LYS A 69 4.53 -4.02 -15.48
N THR A 70 5.18 -4.02 -14.32
CA THR A 70 6.60 -3.69 -14.18
C THR A 70 7.46 -4.73 -14.87
N GLN A 71 7.17 -6.03 -14.69
CA GLN A 71 7.86 -7.12 -15.39
C GLN A 71 7.69 -7.03 -16.91
N GLU A 72 6.47 -6.79 -17.41
CA GLU A 72 6.21 -6.56 -18.84
C GLU A 72 7.02 -5.38 -19.39
N CYS A 73 7.08 -4.26 -18.63
CA CYS A 73 7.82 -3.07 -19.03
C CYS A 73 9.33 -3.33 -19.08
N LEU A 74 9.89 -3.97 -18.05
CA LEU A 74 11.31 -4.29 -17.99
C LEU A 74 11.73 -5.26 -19.11
N LYS A 75 10.91 -6.27 -19.42
CA LYS A 75 11.15 -7.16 -20.56
C LYS A 75 11.19 -6.40 -21.89
N ARG A 76 10.25 -5.47 -22.10
CA ARG A 76 10.27 -4.60 -23.29
C ARG A 76 11.49 -3.68 -23.32
N ALA A 77 12.03 -3.32 -22.16
CA ALA A 77 13.24 -2.49 -22.07
C ALA A 77 14.48 -3.28 -22.48
N ASP A 78 14.56 -4.57 -22.11
CA ASP A 78 15.63 -5.47 -22.57
C ASP A 78 15.60 -5.68 -24.09
N GLU A 79 14.42 -5.60 -24.70
CA GLU A 79 14.24 -5.61 -26.17
C GLU A 79 14.54 -4.26 -26.85
N GLY A 80 14.97 -3.23 -26.09
CA GLY A 80 15.25 -1.88 -26.58
C GLY A 80 14.01 -1.06 -26.97
N LYS A 81 12.81 -1.49 -26.57
CA LYS A 81 11.53 -0.84 -26.92
C LYS A 81 11.06 0.19 -25.91
N THR A 82 11.68 0.25 -24.73
CA THR A 82 11.44 1.26 -23.69
C THR A 82 12.68 1.42 -22.81
N ASP A 83 12.67 2.43 -21.95
CA ASP A 83 13.75 2.71 -21.00
C ASP A 83 13.47 2.01 -19.65
N LYS A 84 14.50 1.35 -19.09
CA LYS A 84 14.40 0.62 -17.81
C LYS A 84 14.08 1.55 -16.64
N GLU A 85 14.72 2.71 -16.58
CA GLU A 85 14.50 3.69 -15.51
C GLU A 85 13.11 4.28 -15.59
N LYS A 86 12.56 4.47 -16.80
CA LYS A 86 11.16 4.85 -16.97
C LYS A 86 10.19 3.82 -16.38
N CYS A 87 10.45 2.52 -16.59
CA CYS A 87 9.64 1.45 -15.98
C CYS A 87 9.71 1.48 -14.44
N LYS A 88 10.93 1.65 -13.89
CA LYS A 88 11.15 1.76 -12.44
C LYS A 88 10.43 2.97 -11.87
N GLN A 89 10.56 4.15 -12.48
CA GLN A 89 9.92 5.37 -12.01
C GLN A 89 8.38 5.28 -12.05
N GLN A 90 7.81 4.69 -13.10
CA GLN A 90 6.37 4.44 -13.18
C GLN A 90 5.89 3.55 -12.03
N THR A 91 6.67 2.52 -11.71
CA THR A 91 6.38 1.62 -10.60
C THR A 91 6.42 2.34 -9.25
N ARG A 92 7.47 3.13 -9.00
CA ARG A 92 7.60 3.95 -7.77
C ARG A 92 6.40 4.88 -7.60
N ASN A 93 6.03 5.61 -8.66
CA ASN A 93 4.89 6.52 -8.62
C ASN A 93 3.57 5.78 -8.37
N ALA A 94 3.37 4.61 -9.00
CA ALA A 94 2.17 3.81 -8.79
C ALA A 94 2.07 3.29 -7.35
N LEU A 95 3.18 2.82 -6.76
CA LEU A 95 3.22 2.38 -5.36
C LEU A 95 2.84 3.50 -4.39
N VAL A 96 3.41 4.69 -4.55
CA VAL A 96 3.06 5.85 -3.72
C VAL A 96 1.58 6.16 -3.84
N ASN A 97 1.05 6.23 -5.06
CA ASN A 97 -0.38 6.50 -5.29
C ASN A 97 -1.30 5.43 -4.69
N TYR A 98 -0.94 4.16 -4.81
CA TYR A 98 -1.75 3.06 -4.25
C TYR A 98 -1.72 3.08 -2.72
N THR A 99 -0.58 3.41 -2.13
CA THR A 99 -0.43 3.60 -0.68
C THR A 99 -1.30 4.74 -0.19
N ASP A 100 -1.19 5.91 -0.83
CA ASP A 100 -1.94 7.08 -0.42
C ASP A 100 -3.45 6.87 -0.57
N LEU A 101 -3.87 6.14 -1.62
CA LEU A 101 -5.27 5.76 -1.81
C LEU A 101 -5.76 4.79 -0.73
N PHE A 102 -4.95 3.78 -0.37
CA PHE A 102 -5.27 2.85 0.72
C PHE A 102 -5.46 3.59 2.04
N LEU A 103 -4.49 4.43 2.43
CA LEU A 103 -4.54 5.22 3.66
C LEU A 103 -5.70 6.22 3.66
N PHE A 104 -5.97 6.86 2.53
CA PHE A 104 -7.11 7.75 2.38
C PHE A 104 -8.45 7.00 2.55
N ASN A 105 -8.57 5.81 1.94
CA ASN A 105 -9.79 5.05 2.02
C ASN A 105 -10.05 4.56 3.44
N ILE A 106 -9.04 4.06 4.17
CA ILE A 106 -9.24 3.64 5.57
C ILE A 106 -9.60 4.81 6.50
N ARG A 107 -9.18 6.06 6.19
CA ARG A 107 -9.55 7.28 6.94
C ARG A 107 -11.00 7.76 6.80
N LYS A 108 -11.67 7.43 5.70
CA LYS A 108 -13.03 7.92 5.39
C LYS A 108 -14.16 7.51 6.35
#